data_AF-A0A0B7IHE8-F1
#
_entry.id   AF-A0A0B7IHE8-F1
#
_cell.length_a   1.000
_cell.length_b   1.000
_cell.length_c   1.000
_cell.angle_alpha   90.00
_cell.angle_beta   90.00
_cell.angle_gamma   90.00
#
_symmetry.space_group_name_H-M   'P 1'
#
loop_
_entity.id
_entity.type
_entity.pdbx_description
1 polymer ?
#
loop_
_entity_poly.entity_id
_entity_poly.type
_entity_poly.pdbx_seq_one_letter_code
_entity_poly.pdbx_strand_id
1 'polypeptide(L)'
;MKVNYRKLSTKDLAALTERVIEAVKQSDSNEAKTHLFMKKLEASYQKYYAVLSKQAFSGKGKQVAQADKERDKAFSDIKVFLSGYVRVSSAPNIEAAVALYEQFKIHGLKQDQHSYAEQTVQLGKLIQALLEEENQNHIKKLSLEAAFENLKAKHEEFKMYYNEQAQANAELREITSATKQRKELERDLRRFLSLVTLMFDAEEWISLYNNLNEFVKAAKS
;
A
#
# COMPACT_ATOMS: atom_id res chain seq x y z
N MET A 1 -8.29 -2.16 38.78
CA MET A 1 -7.74 -3.04 37.72
C MET A 1 -6.59 -2.37 36.97
N LYS A 2 -5.51 -3.10 36.61
CA LYS A 2 -4.34 -2.54 35.89
C LYS A 2 -3.96 -3.41 34.69
N VAL A 3 -4.04 -2.89 33.48
CA VAL A 3 -3.68 -3.57 32.22
C VAL A 3 -2.31 -3.07 31.74
N ASN A 4 -1.44 -3.98 31.26
CA ASN A 4 -0.20 -3.59 30.58
C ASN A 4 -0.41 -3.55 29.06
N TYR A 5 -0.95 -2.43 28.58
CA TYR A 5 -1.30 -2.24 27.17
C TYR A 5 -0.11 -2.39 26.19
N ARG A 6 1.13 -2.17 26.66
CA ARG A 6 2.34 -2.35 25.84
C ARG A 6 2.62 -3.81 25.50
N LYS A 7 2.14 -4.76 26.30
CA LYS A 7 2.33 -6.20 26.09
C LYS A 7 1.22 -6.85 25.25
N LEU A 8 0.08 -6.19 25.09
CA LEU A 8 -1.03 -6.73 24.31
C LEU A 8 -0.72 -6.62 22.82
N SER A 9 -0.90 -7.69 22.05
CA SER A 9 -0.88 -7.59 20.59
C SER A 9 -2.06 -6.76 20.08
N THR A 10 -2.10 -6.50 18.78
CA THR A 10 -3.24 -5.80 18.16
C THR A 10 -4.54 -6.60 18.35
N LYS A 11 -4.46 -7.93 18.22
CA LYS A 11 -5.60 -8.86 18.38
C LYS A 11 -6.01 -9.03 19.84
N ASP A 12 -5.05 -9.13 20.76
CA ASP A 12 -5.37 -9.33 22.19
C ASP A 12 -6.04 -8.09 22.79
N LEU A 13 -5.64 -6.89 22.36
CA LEU A 13 -6.32 -5.66 22.74
C LEU A 13 -7.77 -5.63 22.23
N ALA A 14 -8.01 -6.10 21.00
CA ALA A 14 -9.36 -6.20 20.45
C ALA A 14 -10.21 -7.19 21.26
N ALA A 15 -9.71 -8.41 21.45
CA ALA A 15 -10.40 -9.48 22.16
C ALA A 15 -10.70 -9.12 23.62
N LEU A 16 -9.75 -8.50 24.33
CA LEU A 16 -9.99 -8.01 25.69
C LEU A 16 -11.10 -6.95 25.71
N THR A 17 -11.06 -6.01 24.76
CA THR A 17 -12.05 -4.93 24.72
C THR A 17 -13.44 -5.45 24.39
N GLU A 18 -13.54 -6.39 23.45
CA GLU A 18 -14.79 -7.07 23.09
C GLU A 18 -15.41 -7.78 24.30
N ARG A 19 -14.63 -8.60 25.01
CA ARG A 19 -15.08 -9.30 26.22
C ARG A 19 -15.57 -8.33 27.30
N VAL A 20 -14.88 -7.20 27.48
CA VAL A 20 -15.32 -6.14 28.40
C VAL A 20 -16.66 -5.56 27.97
N ILE A 21 -16.83 -5.24 26.67
CA ILE A 21 -18.07 -4.69 26.14
C ILE A 21 -19.23 -5.68 26.31
N GLU A 22 -19.02 -6.96 26.01
CA GLU A 22 -20.02 -8.01 26.14
C GLU A 22 -20.44 -8.23 27.60
N ALA A 23 -19.47 -8.31 28.52
CA ALA A 23 -19.78 -8.48 29.94
C ALA A 23 -20.57 -7.30 30.52
N VAL A 24 -20.29 -6.07 30.09
CA VAL A 24 -21.08 -4.90 30.51
C VAL A 24 -22.51 -4.99 29.97
N LYS A 25 -22.69 -5.39 28.70
CA LYS A 25 -24.03 -5.58 28.11
C LYS A 25 -24.84 -6.63 28.85
N GLN A 26 -24.19 -7.69 29.31
CA GLN A 26 -24.79 -8.79 30.06
C GLN A 26 -24.93 -8.52 31.56
N SER A 27 -24.27 -7.49 32.11
CA SER A 27 -24.35 -7.17 33.54
C SER A 27 -25.71 -6.64 33.97
N ASP A 28 -26.01 -6.65 35.26
CA ASP A 28 -27.27 -6.10 35.79
C ASP A 28 -27.22 -4.57 35.97
N SER A 29 -26.03 -3.96 35.95
CA SER A 29 -25.86 -2.52 36.13
C SER A 29 -26.29 -1.72 34.88
N ASN A 30 -27.46 -1.09 34.95
CA ASN A 30 -27.94 -0.20 33.90
C ASN A 30 -27.08 1.07 33.76
N GLU A 31 -26.52 1.54 34.89
CA GLU A 31 -25.59 2.67 34.90
C GLU A 31 -24.34 2.34 34.07
N ALA A 32 -23.72 1.17 34.28
CA ALA A 32 -22.54 0.75 33.53
C ALA A 32 -22.80 0.69 32.01
N LYS A 33 -23.97 0.18 31.60
CA LYS A 33 -24.38 0.08 30.18
C LYS A 33 -24.55 1.44 29.53
N THR A 34 -25.14 2.39 30.25
CA THR A 34 -25.53 3.69 29.68
C THR A 34 -24.46 4.77 29.87
N HIS A 35 -23.44 4.51 30.69
CA HIS A 35 -22.39 5.45 31.05
C HIS A 35 -21.61 5.98 29.83
N LEU A 36 -21.21 7.25 29.89
CA LEU A 36 -20.49 7.93 28.81
C LEU A 36 -19.20 7.20 28.40
N PHE A 37 -18.45 6.66 29.37
CA PHE A 37 -17.21 5.93 29.09
C PHE A 37 -17.45 4.63 28.35
N MET A 38 -18.57 3.95 28.60
CA MET A 38 -18.95 2.74 27.87
C MET A 38 -19.25 3.09 26.40
N LYS A 39 -20.06 4.12 26.15
CA LYS A 39 -20.34 4.60 24.79
C LYS A 39 -19.08 5.00 24.02
N LYS A 40 -18.14 5.68 24.68
CA LYS A 40 -16.83 6.03 24.08
C LYS A 40 -15.98 4.80 23.79
N LEU A 41 -15.97 3.82 24.70
CA LEU A 41 -15.26 2.55 24.51
C LEU A 41 -15.79 1.81 23.27
N GLU A 42 -17.10 1.65 23.14
CA GLU A 42 -17.73 1.02 21.98
C GLU A 42 -17.38 1.74 20.67
N ALA A 43 -17.51 3.07 20.64
CA ALA A 43 -17.17 3.86 19.46
C ALA A 43 -15.70 3.72 19.05
N SER A 44 -14.78 3.73 20.02
CA SER A 44 -13.34 3.53 19.77
C SER A 44 -13.03 2.09 19.34
N TYR A 45 -13.75 1.10 19.88
CA TYR A 45 -13.61 -0.31 19.52
C TYR A 45 -14.03 -0.56 18.07
N GLN A 46 -15.17 -0.01 17.64
CA GLN A 46 -15.62 -0.16 16.25
C GLN A 46 -14.61 0.40 15.25
N LYS A 47 -14.05 1.59 15.52
CA LYS A 47 -12.98 2.17 14.69
C LYS A 47 -11.71 1.31 14.67
N TYR A 48 -11.33 0.73 15.80
CA TYR A 48 -10.15 -0.11 15.91
C TYR A 48 -10.34 -1.47 15.24
N TYR A 49 -11.51 -2.08 15.41
CA TYR A 49 -11.86 -3.37 14.83
C TYR A 49 -11.85 -3.31 13.29
N ALA A 50 -12.38 -2.23 12.71
CA ALA A 50 -12.37 -2.00 11.27
C ALA A 50 -10.95 -1.95 10.65
N VAL A 51 -9.92 -1.64 11.45
CA VAL A 51 -8.53 -1.59 10.97
C VAL A 51 -7.69 -2.83 11.29
N LEU A 52 -8.24 -3.83 12.00
CA LEU A 52 -7.53 -5.07 12.33
C LEU A 52 -7.21 -5.94 11.12
N SER A 53 -8.07 -5.90 10.10
CA SER A 53 -7.92 -6.61 8.83
C SER A 53 -7.20 -5.79 7.76
N LYS A 54 -6.73 -4.58 8.09
CA LYS A 54 -6.09 -3.68 7.13
C LYS A 54 -4.79 -4.29 6.61
N GLN A 55 -4.69 -4.45 5.30
CA GLN A 55 -3.43 -4.84 4.67
C GLN A 55 -2.41 -3.69 4.80
N ALA A 56 -1.17 -4.02 5.17
CA ALA A 56 -0.10 -3.03 5.30
C ALA A 56 0.35 -2.46 3.95
N PHE A 57 0.08 -3.19 2.86
CA PHE A 57 0.45 -2.84 1.49
C PHE A 57 -0.67 -3.26 0.54
N SER A 58 -0.79 -2.57 -0.59
CA SER A 58 -1.78 -2.86 -1.63
C SER A 58 -1.64 -4.22 -2.32
N GLY A 59 -0.55 -4.96 -2.08
CA GLY A 59 -0.26 -6.23 -2.76
C GLY A 59 0.15 -6.10 -4.23
N LYS A 60 0.00 -4.91 -4.84
CA LYS A 60 0.27 -4.64 -6.27
C LYS A 60 1.75 -4.58 -6.66
N GLY A 61 2.67 -4.60 -5.68
CA GLY A 61 4.10 -4.46 -5.95
C GLY A 61 4.68 -5.51 -6.91
N LYS A 62 4.17 -6.75 -6.88
CA LYS A 62 4.59 -7.80 -7.82
C LYS A 62 4.16 -7.51 -9.26
N GLN A 63 2.95 -6.97 -9.45
CA GLN A 63 2.42 -6.63 -10.77
C GLN A 63 3.21 -5.47 -11.38
N VAL A 64 3.46 -4.42 -10.59
CA VAL A 64 4.29 -3.28 -11.02
C VAL A 64 5.69 -3.73 -11.41
N ALA A 65 6.35 -4.55 -10.58
CA ALA A 65 7.69 -5.05 -10.88
C ALA A 65 7.75 -5.94 -12.13
N GLN A 66 6.71 -6.75 -12.38
CA GLN A 66 6.64 -7.57 -13.59
C GLN A 66 6.42 -6.70 -14.84
N ALA A 67 5.52 -5.73 -14.78
CA ALA A 67 5.26 -4.81 -15.89
C ALA A 67 6.50 -3.96 -16.23
N ASP A 68 7.24 -3.52 -15.20
CA ASP A 68 8.51 -2.82 -15.36
C ASP A 68 9.55 -3.67 -16.09
N LYS A 69 9.70 -4.93 -15.67
CA LYS A 69 10.62 -5.88 -16.31
C LYS A 69 10.30 -6.11 -17.79
N GLU A 70 9.02 -6.21 -18.13
CA GLU A 70 8.58 -6.39 -19.53
C GLU A 70 8.81 -5.14 -20.37
N ARG A 71 8.58 -3.96 -19.79
CA ARG A 71 8.90 -2.66 -20.40
C ARG A 71 10.39 -2.51 -20.66
N ASP A 72 11.22 -2.81 -19.67
CA ASP A 72 12.69 -2.76 -19.78
C ASP A 72 13.21 -3.73 -20.84
N LYS A 73 12.60 -4.91 -20.92
CA LYS A 73 12.90 -5.86 -21.98
C LYS A 73 12.56 -5.29 -23.37
N ALA A 74 11.36 -4.74 -23.56
CA ALA A 74 10.95 -4.17 -24.85
C ALA A 74 11.89 -3.01 -25.27
N PHE A 75 12.29 -2.16 -24.32
CA PHE A 75 13.27 -1.11 -24.57
C PHE A 75 14.64 -1.69 -24.96
N SER A 76 15.11 -2.69 -24.22
CA SER A 76 16.41 -3.32 -24.46
C SER A 76 16.47 -4.04 -25.80
N ASP A 77 15.39 -4.71 -26.22
CA ASP A 77 15.35 -5.46 -27.48
C ASP A 77 15.60 -4.52 -28.68
N ILE A 78 14.95 -3.34 -28.72
CA ILE A 78 15.18 -2.33 -29.76
C ILE A 78 16.59 -1.73 -29.63
N LYS A 79 17.00 -1.36 -28.42
CA LYS A 79 18.34 -0.77 -28.17
C LYS A 79 19.46 -1.67 -28.65
N VAL A 80 19.39 -2.96 -28.31
CA VAL A 80 20.39 -3.96 -28.69
C VAL A 80 20.40 -4.13 -30.20
N PHE A 81 19.22 -4.25 -30.83
CA PHE A 81 19.11 -4.31 -32.29
C PHE A 81 19.83 -3.12 -32.96
N LEU A 82 19.47 -1.88 -32.59
CA LEU A 82 20.06 -0.67 -33.15
C LEU A 82 21.56 -0.60 -32.92
N SER A 83 22.01 -0.91 -31.70
CA SER A 83 23.44 -0.88 -31.36
C SER A 83 24.27 -1.91 -32.12
N GLY A 84 23.69 -3.07 -32.46
CA GLY A 84 24.30 -4.09 -33.30
C GLY A 84 24.29 -3.69 -34.77
N TYR A 85 23.17 -3.15 -35.25
CA TYR A 85 22.98 -2.72 -36.63
C TYR A 85 24.00 -1.66 -37.06
N VAL A 86 24.20 -0.63 -36.21
CA VAL A 86 25.13 0.48 -36.46
C VAL A 86 26.59 0.01 -36.57
N ARG A 87 26.95 -1.18 -36.07
CA ARG A 87 28.32 -1.71 -36.16
C ARG A 87 28.62 -2.39 -37.49
N VAL A 88 27.61 -2.67 -38.32
CA VAL A 88 27.77 -3.34 -39.60
C VAL A 88 27.72 -2.29 -40.72
N SER A 89 28.87 -1.75 -41.11
CA SER A 89 28.96 -0.65 -42.08
C SER A 89 28.37 -0.97 -43.46
N SER A 90 28.23 -2.26 -43.80
CA SER A 90 27.61 -2.73 -45.04
C SER A 90 26.11 -2.98 -44.92
N ALA A 91 25.49 -2.76 -43.76
CA ALA A 91 24.07 -3.00 -43.56
C ALA A 91 23.23 -1.96 -44.33
N PRO A 92 22.13 -2.38 -44.99
CA PRO A 92 21.25 -1.45 -45.68
C PRO A 92 20.60 -0.47 -44.70
N ASN A 93 20.29 0.76 -45.12
CA ASN A 93 19.61 1.74 -44.26
C ASN A 93 20.34 2.05 -42.93
N ILE A 94 21.67 1.95 -42.88
CA ILE A 94 22.44 2.19 -41.65
C ILE A 94 22.20 3.58 -41.07
N GLU A 95 21.96 4.59 -41.91
CA GLU A 95 21.66 5.96 -41.49
C GLU A 95 20.38 6.01 -40.65
N ALA A 96 19.39 5.16 -40.97
CA ALA A 96 18.17 5.03 -40.17
C ALA A 96 18.46 4.44 -38.79
N ALA A 97 19.32 3.44 -38.72
CA ALA A 97 19.71 2.84 -37.44
C ALA A 97 20.53 3.82 -36.58
N VAL A 98 21.41 4.60 -37.19
CA VAL A 98 22.18 5.65 -36.52
C VAL A 98 21.24 6.73 -35.95
N ALA A 99 20.31 7.23 -36.76
CA ALA A 99 19.35 8.26 -36.34
C ALA A 99 18.51 7.79 -35.14
N LEU A 100 17.95 6.59 -35.22
CA LEU A 100 17.15 6.02 -34.12
C LEU A 100 18.00 5.73 -32.88
N TYR A 101 19.23 5.20 -33.05
CA TYR A 101 20.10 4.93 -31.91
C TYR A 101 20.51 6.21 -31.19
N GLU A 102 20.65 7.33 -31.91
CA GLU A 102 20.94 8.62 -31.30
C GLU A 102 19.80 9.10 -30.40
N GLN A 103 18.53 8.87 -30.78
CA GLN A 103 17.39 9.15 -29.89
C GLN A 103 17.49 8.38 -28.57
N PHE A 104 17.90 7.10 -28.62
CA PHE A 104 18.14 6.30 -27.43
C PHE A 104 19.29 6.84 -26.55
N LYS A 105 20.32 7.46 -27.15
CA LYS A 105 21.39 8.12 -26.40
C LYS A 105 20.91 9.39 -25.71
N ILE A 106 20.19 10.25 -26.45
CA ILE A 106 19.64 11.51 -25.95
C ILE A 106 18.73 11.25 -24.74
N HIS A 107 17.89 10.22 -24.83
CA HIS A 107 16.91 9.87 -23.80
C HIS A 107 17.40 8.82 -22.79
N GLY A 108 18.68 8.46 -22.80
CA GLY A 108 19.29 7.60 -21.78
C GLY A 108 19.29 6.10 -22.12
N LEU A 109 20.50 5.52 -22.18
CA LEU A 109 20.71 4.09 -22.50
C LEU A 109 20.58 3.14 -21.29
N LYS A 110 20.63 3.68 -20.07
CA LYS A 110 20.73 2.94 -18.80
C LYS A 110 19.49 3.12 -17.94
N GLN A 111 18.36 2.58 -18.40
CA GLN A 111 17.08 2.68 -17.70
C GLN A 111 17.15 2.00 -16.31
N ASP A 112 17.93 0.92 -16.18
CA ASP A 112 18.13 0.14 -14.95
C ASP A 112 18.74 0.90 -13.76
N GLN A 113 19.31 2.08 -13.99
CA GLN A 113 19.92 2.93 -12.95
C GLN A 113 18.96 4.02 -12.43
N HIS A 114 17.78 4.11 -13.00
CA HIS A 114 16.81 5.16 -12.70
C HIS A 114 15.65 4.65 -11.85
N SER A 115 15.04 5.55 -11.09
CA SER A 115 13.78 5.25 -10.43
C SER A 115 12.65 5.04 -11.45
N TYR A 116 11.59 4.34 -11.07
CA TYR A 116 10.39 4.15 -11.92
C TYR A 116 9.84 5.46 -12.49
N ALA A 117 9.85 6.54 -11.71
CA ALA A 117 9.38 7.85 -12.17
C ALA A 117 10.30 8.43 -13.25
N GLU A 118 11.62 8.39 -13.03
CA GLU A 118 12.61 8.87 -13.98
C GLU A 118 12.59 8.07 -15.29
N GLN A 119 12.56 6.74 -15.21
CA GLN A 119 12.43 5.86 -16.37
C GLN A 119 11.16 6.18 -17.17
N THR A 120 10.04 6.39 -16.47
CA THR A 120 8.77 6.72 -17.14
C THR A 120 8.85 8.04 -17.91
N VAL A 121 9.47 9.07 -17.32
CA VAL A 121 9.65 10.36 -18.00
C VAL A 121 10.58 10.23 -19.21
N GLN A 122 11.72 9.56 -19.05
CA GLN A 122 12.68 9.41 -20.14
C GLN A 122 12.14 8.56 -21.29
N LEU A 123 11.52 7.42 -20.98
CA LEU A 123 10.95 6.54 -21.98
C LEU A 123 9.74 7.19 -22.68
N GLY A 124 8.93 7.97 -21.97
CA GLY A 124 7.85 8.75 -22.59
C GLY A 124 8.38 9.77 -23.61
N LYS A 125 9.47 10.48 -23.28
CA LYS A 125 10.14 11.40 -24.22
C LYS A 125 10.73 10.68 -25.42
N LEU A 126 11.35 9.52 -25.21
CA LEU A 126 11.86 8.70 -26.31
C LEU A 126 10.73 8.25 -27.24
N ILE A 127 9.62 7.74 -26.68
CA ILE A 127 8.45 7.34 -27.48
C ILE A 127 7.92 8.54 -28.28
N GLN A 128 7.85 9.72 -27.68
CA GLN A 128 7.43 10.94 -28.38
C GLN A 128 8.35 11.29 -29.55
N ALA A 129 9.67 11.26 -29.34
CA ALA A 129 10.65 11.49 -30.41
C ALA A 129 10.50 10.43 -31.53
N LEU A 130 10.33 9.16 -31.16
CA LEU A 130 10.15 8.08 -32.13
C LEU A 130 8.84 8.18 -32.92
N LEU A 131 7.82 8.88 -32.41
CA LEU A 131 6.56 9.15 -33.12
C LEU A 131 6.67 10.27 -34.17
N GLU A 132 7.76 11.04 -34.19
CA GLU A 132 8.00 12.04 -35.22
C GLU A 132 8.08 11.38 -36.60
N GLU A 133 7.57 12.06 -37.63
CA GLU A 133 7.42 11.49 -38.98
C GLU A 133 8.74 10.96 -39.56
N GLU A 134 9.84 11.68 -39.31
CA GLU A 134 11.19 11.26 -39.71
C GLU A 134 11.60 9.94 -39.05
N ASN A 135 11.40 9.81 -37.74
CA ASN A 135 11.73 8.61 -36.98
C ASN A 135 10.80 7.44 -37.33
N GLN A 136 9.52 7.69 -37.62
CA GLN A 136 8.60 6.67 -38.12
C GLN A 136 9.05 6.11 -39.47
N ASN A 137 9.55 6.96 -40.37
CA ASN A 137 10.13 6.52 -41.64
C ASN A 137 11.38 5.65 -41.41
N HIS A 138 12.23 5.99 -40.45
CA HIS A 138 13.38 5.16 -40.06
C HIS A 138 12.97 3.81 -39.47
N ILE A 139 11.96 3.79 -38.60
CA ILE A 139 11.40 2.56 -38.00
C ILE A 139 10.91 1.62 -39.10
N LYS A 140 10.18 2.14 -40.09
CA LYS A 140 9.71 1.38 -41.25
C LYS A 140 10.82 0.82 -42.12
N LYS A 141 11.87 1.62 -42.38
CA LYS A 141 13.06 1.18 -43.15
C LYS A 141 13.80 0.00 -42.49
N LEU A 142 13.69 -0.14 -41.16
CA LEU A 142 14.31 -1.20 -40.39
C LEU A 142 13.34 -2.30 -39.95
N SER A 143 12.07 -2.22 -40.37
CA SER A 143 11.01 -3.16 -39.99
C SER A 143 10.81 -3.31 -38.48
N LEU A 144 10.89 -2.19 -37.75
CA LEU A 144 10.79 -2.13 -36.28
C LEU A 144 9.39 -1.75 -35.77
N GLU A 145 8.38 -1.63 -36.63
CA GLU A 145 7.03 -1.16 -36.28
C GLU A 145 6.43 -2.00 -35.14
N ALA A 146 6.46 -3.34 -35.27
CA ALA A 146 5.92 -4.23 -34.26
C ALA A 146 6.66 -4.12 -32.91
N ALA A 147 7.98 -3.96 -32.95
CA ALA A 147 8.77 -3.78 -31.75
C ALA A 147 8.46 -2.43 -31.07
N PHE A 148 8.27 -1.38 -31.86
CA PHE A 148 7.91 -0.06 -31.36
C PHE A 148 6.50 -0.02 -30.75
N GLU A 149 5.51 -0.64 -31.40
CA GLU A 149 4.16 -0.79 -30.83
C GLU A 149 4.19 -1.58 -29.51
N ASN A 150 4.98 -2.66 -29.45
CA ASN A 150 5.16 -3.42 -28.22
C ASN A 150 5.76 -2.57 -27.09
N LEU A 151 6.78 -1.75 -27.39
CA LEU A 151 7.36 -0.83 -26.40
C LEU A 151 6.32 0.16 -25.87
N LYS A 152 5.51 0.76 -26.75
CA LYS A 152 4.43 1.68 -26.35
C LYS A 152 3.41 0.99 -25.45
N ALA A 153 2.96 -0.20 -25.85
CA ALA A 153 1.99 -0.97 -25.08
C ALA A 153 2.52 -1.30 -23.67
N LYS A 154 3.77 -1.75 -23.55
CA LYS A 154 4.39 -2.05 -22.25
C LYS A 154 4.64 -0.80 -21.40
N HIS A 155 4.91 0.34 -22.03
CA HIS A 155 5.02 1.61 -21.32
C HIS A 155 3.69 2.04 -20.69
N GLU A 156 2.58 1.95 -21.42
CA GLU A 156 1.25 2.29 -20.89
C GLU A 156 0.75 1.27 -19.87
N GLU A 157 0.99 -0.02 -20.08
CA GLU A 157 0.67 -1.07 -19.11
C GLU A 157 1.39 -0.84 -17.77
N PHE A 158 2.68 -0.50 -17.80
CA PHE A 158 3.41 -0.11 -16.59
C PHE A 158 2.77 1.10 -15.90
N LYS A 159 2.47 2.18 -16.64
CA LYS A 159 1.87 3.41 -16.08
C LYS A 159 0.54 3.11 -15.40
N MET A 160 -0.29 2.27 -16.02
CA MET A 160 -1.55 1.82 -15.45
C MET A 160 -1.32 1.14 -14.08
N TYR A 161 -0.48 0.11 -14.01
CA TYR A 161 -0.23 -0.59 -12.75
C TYR A 161 0.44 0.27 -11.69
N TYR A 162 1.38 1.14 -12.09
CA TYR A 162 2.05 2.05 -11.18
C TYR A 162 1.08 3.07 -10.56
N ASN A 163 0.16 3.61 -11.36
CA ASN A 163 -0.90 4.50 -10.87
C ASN A 163 -1.90 3.78 -9.99
N GLU A 164 -2.32 2.57 -10.37
CA GLU A 164 -3.19 1.74 -9.54
C GLU A 164 -2.57 1.42 -8.18
N GLN A 165 -1.26 1.15 -8.12
CA GLN A 165 -0.55 0.95 -6.87
C GLN A 165 -0.54 2.23 -6.03
N ALA A 166 -0.29 3.39 -6.65
CA ALA A 166 -0.30 4.67 -5.97
C ALA A 166 -1.69 4.97 -5.38
N GLN A 167 -2.76 4.74 -6.14
CA GLN A 167 -4.13 4.92 -5.69
C GLN A 167 -4.48 3.96 -4.54
N ALA A 168 -4.23 2.66 -4.70
CA ALA A 168 -4.49 1.68 -3.64
C ALA A 168 -3.71 1.99 -2.36
N ASN A 169 -2.47 2.50 -2.48
CA ASN A 169 -1.69 2.94 -1.33
C ASN A 169 -2.24 4.24 -0.70
N ALA A 170 -2.80 5.15 -1.50
CA ALA A 170 -3.45 6.35 -0.99
C ALA A 170 -4.72 6.02 -0.21
N GLU A 171 -5.59 5.16 -0.75
CA GLU A 171 -6.79 4.64 -0.08
C GLU A 171 -6.43 3.95 1.25
N LEU A 172 -5.37 3.13 1.26
CA LEU A 172 -4.84 2.56 2.49
C LEU A 172 -4.37 3.62 3.50
N ARG A 173 -3.90 4.79 3.07
CA ARG A 173 -3.46 5.87 3.99
C ARG A 173 -4.61 6.71 4.53
N GLU A 174 -5.72 6.82 3.81
CA GLU A 174 -6.93 7.52 4.28
C GLU A 174 -7.59 6.82 5.46
N ILE A 175 -7.51 5.48 5.51
CA ILE A 175 -7.87 4.73 6.71
C ILE A 175 -6.91 5.17 7.82
N THR A 176 -7.46 5.93 8.77
CA THR A 176 -6.74 6.58 9.88
C THR A 176 -5.71 5.61 10.51
N SER A 177 -4.52 6.12 10.84
CA SER A 177 -3.39 5.25 11.20
C SER A 177 -3.74 4.31 12.37
N ALA A 178 -3.59 2.99 12.19
CA ALA A 178 -3.90 1.99 13.21
C ALA A 178 -3.27 2.31 14.59
N THR A 179 -2.14 3.03 14.60
CA THR A 179 -1.51 3.61 15.79
C THR A 179 -2.40 4.60 16.55
N LYS A 180 -3.10 5.52 15.85
CA LYS A 180 -4.04 6.46 16.45
C LYS A 180 -5.26 5.74 17.01
N GLN A 181 -5.87 4.83 16.25
CA GLN A 181 -6.97 3.98 16.70
C GLN A 181 -6.60 3.19 17.95
N ARG A 182 -5.40 2.58 17.96
CA ARG A 182 -4.90 1.84 19.13
C ARG A 182 -4.81 2.72 20.37
N LYS A 183 -4.19 3.89 20.26
CA LYS A 183 -4.05 4.84 21.38
C LYS A 183 -5.41 5.31 21.90
N GLU A 184 -6.37 5.55 21.00
CA GLU A 184 -7.74 5.93 21.35
C GLU A 184 -8.43 4.80 22.14
N LEU A 185 -8.35 3.57 21.65
CA LEU A 185 -8.92 2.39 22.31
C LEU A 185 -8.28 2.12 23.68
N GLU A 186 -6.94 2.15 23.78
CA GLU A 186 -6.24 1.95 25.05
C GLU A 186 -6.65 2.99 26.10
N ARG A 187 -6.82 4.25 25.69
CA ARG A 187 -7.26 5.34 26.56
C ARG A 187 -8.67 5.11 27.07
N ASP A 188 -9.61 4.79 26.17
CA ASP A 188 -11.02 4.68 26.53
C ASP A 188 -11.31 3.38 27.30
N LEU A 189 -10.62 2.28 26.98
CA LEU A 189 -10.65 1.05 27.78
C LEU A 189 -10.10 1.31 29.19
N ARG A 190 -8.98 2.04 29.31
CA ARG A 190 -8.42 2.39 30.63
C ARG A 190 -9.39 3.21 31.45
N ARG A 191 -10.03 4.22 30.85
CA ARG A 191 -11.01 5.08 31.53
C ARG A 191 -12.19 4.27 32.05
N PHE A 192 -12.72 3.38 31.21
CA PHE A 192 -13.83 2.52 31.61
C PHE A 192 -13.45 1.55 32.74
N LEU A 193 -12.32 0.84 32.63
CA LEU A 193 -11.86 -0.06 33.70
C LEU A 193 -11.55 0.69 35.01
N SER A 194 -11.10 1.95 34.91
CA SER A 194 -10.88 2.79 36.09
C SER A 194 -12.19 3.15 36.77
N LEU A 195 -13.23 3.50 35.99
CA LEU A 195 -14.59 3.71 36.52
C LEU A 195 -15.09 2.48 37.26
N VAL A 196 -15.04 1.29 36.64
CA VAL A 196 -15.49 0.05 37.30
C VAL A 196 -14.70 -0.22 38.59
N THR A 197 -13.42 0.15 38.63
CA THR A 197 -12.61 0.04 39.86
C THR A 197 -13.06 1.01 40.95
N LEU A 198 -13.43 2.24 40.59
CA LEU A 198 -13.92 3.24 41.55
C LEU A 198 -15.32 2.91 42.08
N MET A 199 -16.14 2.24 41.27
CA MET A 199 -17.50 1.86 41.65
C MET A 199 -17.57 0.52 42.41
N PHE A 200 -16.43 -0.09 42.75
CA PHE A 200 -16.39 -1.43 43.37
C PHE A 200 -17.19 -1.54 44.68
N ASP A 201 -17.27 -0.46 45.46
CA ASP A 201 -18.02 -0.45 46.72
C ASP A 201 -19.54 -0.32 46.55
N ALA A 202 -20.03 -0.15 45.30
CA ALA A 202 -21.45 -0.15 44.97
C ALA A 202 -21.92 -1.59 44.62
N GLU A 203 -22.95 -2.07 45.30
CA GLU A 203 -23.42 -3.47 45.23
C GLU A 203 -23.69 -3.95 43.78
N GLU A 204 -24.29 -3.10 42.95
CA GLU A 204 -24.61 -3.39 41.54
C GLU A 204 -23.38 -3.56 40.64
N TRP A 205 -22.19 -3.13 41.09
CA TRP A 205 -20.96 -3.13 40.30
C TRP A 205 -19.99 -4.25 40.69
N ILE A 206 -20.19 -4.90 41.83
CA ILE A 206 -19.27 -5.91 42.36
C ILE A 206 -19.10 -7.09 41.41
N SER A 207 -20.22 -7.63 40.90
CA SER A 207 -20.21 -8.77 39.96
C SER A 207 -19.47 -8.41 38.66
N LEU A 208 -19.77 -7.22 38.11
CA LEU A 208 -19.10 -6.70 36.93
C LEU A 208 -17.60 -6.51 37.18
N TYR A 209 -17.21 -5.90 38.30
CA TYR A 209 -15.80 -5.73 38.67
C TYR A 209 -15.06 -7.06 38.72
N ASN A 210 -15.60 -8.05 39.40
CA ASN A 210 -14.98 -9.36 39.55
C ASN A 210 -14.75 -10.03 38.20
N ASN A 211 -15.77 -10.01 37.33
CA ASN A 211 -15.69 -10.58 35.99
C ASN A 211 -14.62 -9.88 35.13
N LEU A 212 -14.65 -8.54 35.07
CA LEU A 212 -13.68 -7.79 34.28
C LEU A 212 -12.25 -7.93 34.81
N ASN A 213 -12.07 -8.10 36.13
CA ASN A 213 -10.76 -8.29 36.73
C ASN A 213 -10.13 -9.61 36.28
N GLU A 214 -10.91 -10.68 36.13
CA GLU A 214 -10.43 -11.96 35.58
C GLU A 214 -10.03 -11.83 34.11
N PHE A 215 -10.80 -11.11 33.28
CA PHE A 215 -10.40 -10.84 31.90
C PHE A 215 -9.08 -10.06 31.82
N VAL A 216 -8.91 -9.07 32.69
CA VAL A 216 -7.66 -8.28 32.78
C VAL A 216 -6.48 -9.14 33.23
N LYS A 217 -6.68 -10.12 34.13
CA LYS A 217 -5.63 -11.06 34.53
C LYS A 217 -5.27 -12.01 33.39
N ALA A 218 -6.26 -12.59 32.71
CA ALA A 218 -6.06 -13.49 31.58
C ALA A 218 -5.36 -12.81 30.39
N ALA A 219 -5.51 -11.49 30.24
CA ALA A 219 -4.81 -10.72 29.20
C ALA A 219 -3.35 -10.35 29.58
N LYS A 220 -2.88 -10.64 30.80
CA LYS A 220 -1.50 -10.36 31.23
C LYS A 220 -0.52 -11.51 31.00
N SER A 221 -1.04 -12.74 30.88
CA SER A 221 -0.31 -13.97 30.56
C SER A 221 -0.02 -14.04 29.07
#